data_AF-A0A3P7LY30-F1
#
_entry.id   AF-A0A3P7LY30-F1
#
_cell.length_a   1.000
_cell.length_b   1.000
_cell.length_c   1.000
_cell.angle_alpha   90.00
_cell.angle_beta   90.00
_cell.angle_gamma   90.00
#
_symmetry.space_group_name_H-M   'P 1'
#
loop_
_entity.id
_entity.type
_entity.pdbx_description
1 polymer ?
#
loop_
_entity_poly.entity_id
_entity_poly.type
_entity_poly.pdbx_seq_one_letter_code
_entity_poly.pdbx_strand_id
1 'polypeptide(L)'
;MDEAASASRKATTECRNRPTSEDLPTQVDYDLRSEVESRIARTLGRVGPSMLLCSASESVAFFCGSMTSMPAVRVFALYAGVALVINFLLQLFAFTALLTLDSRRSAPSASQGDDSDDRRPMLEPAEGSTSPELDVSAEAEQTDSSNAPWLYQFVSRVLAPFILNRFVRPLLVIILLAWICFCIAIIPTNLKIGLDQRLAMPLGSYELDYFDAVAKYLAVGPPVYFVVTRGHPYNTLEGQNDVCNSVECYNTSLLAQINSAAKFPDYYRVAAPATSWVDDFFDWTDAPLTYQCCRVYRNDSTTFCPPSDTKGNCTSCPVVDRRPYPENFTQYLPFFLRQNPDKACPKG
;
A
#
# COMPACT_ATOMS: atom_id res chain seq x y z
N MET A 1 30.77 -47.13 -87.91
CA MET A 1 29.86 -48.02 -88.65
C MET A 1 28.53 -48.06 -87.92
N ASP A 2 27.42 -47.42 -88.31
CA ASP A 2 27.06 -46.47 -89.39
C ASP A 2 25.65 -45.88 -89.03
N GLU A 3 25.15 -44.70 -89.46
CA GLU A 3 25.65 -43.56 -90.25
C GLU A 3 24.81 -42.28 -89.89
N ALA A 4 24.85 -41.21 -90.70
CA ALA A 4 24.00 -40.01 -90.77
C ALA A 4 22.58 -40.07 -90.13
N ALA A 5 22.10 -39.11 -89.33
CA ALA A 5 21.99 -37.64 -89.46
C ALA A 5 20.70 -37.09 -90.11
N SER A 6 20.27 -35.93 -89.60
CA SER A 6 19.23 -35.00 -90.10
C SER A 6 17.76 -35.19 -89.66
N ALA A 7 17.11 -34.04 -89.41
CA ALA A 7 15.79 -33.90 -88.82
C ALA A 7 14.74 -33.37 -89.82
N SER A 8 13.45 -33.67 -89.62
CA SER A 8 12.38 -32.66 -89.79
C SER A 8 10.97 -33.11 -89.35
N ARG A 9 10.29 -32.24 -88.60
CA ARG A 9 8.83 -31.94 -88.60
C ARG A 9 7.78 -32.90 -87.97
N LYS A 10 7.16 -32.33 -86.91
CA LYS A 10 5.70 -32.30 -86.57
C LYS A 10 5.03 -33.58 -86.03
N ALA A 11 3.93 -33.52 -85.26
CA ALA A 11 3.42 -32.54 -84.27
C ALA A 11 2.10 -33.06 -83.68
N THR A 12 2.08 -33.40 -82.38
CA THR A 12 0.89 -33.60 -81.51
C THR A 12 1.45 -33.58 -80.08
N THR A 13 1.25 -32.57 -79.23
CA THR A 13 0.02 -31.90 -78.80
C THR A 13 -0.87 -32.83 -77.98
N GLU A 14 -0.48 -33.03 -76.72
CA GLU A 14 -1.38 -33.40 -75.65
C GLU A 14 -1.40 -32.25 -74.64
N CYS A 15 -2.56 -31.63 -74.45
CA CYS A 15 -2.72 -30.44 -73.63
C CYS A 15 -3.52 -30.75 -72.37
N ARG A 16 -2.96 -30.32 -71.24
CA ARG A 16 -3.66 -29.60 -70.17
C ARG A 16 -4.74 -30.37 -69.39
N ASN A 17 -4.45 -30.63 -68.12
CA ASN A 17 -5.39 -30.26 -67.06
C ASN A 17 -4.97 -28.90 -66.47
N ARG A 18 -5.91 -27.95 -66.45
CA ARG A 18 -5.81 -26.64 -65.81
C ARG A 18 -6.77 -26.70 -64.61
N PRO A 19 -6.41 -26.24 -63.40
CA PRO A 19 -7.39 -26.14 -62.33
C PRO A 19 -8.53 -25.20 -62.76
N THR A 20 -9.74 -25.56 -62.34
CA THR A 20 -11.00 -24.86 -62.61
C THR A 20 -11.06 -23.52 -61.89
N SER A 21 -11.75 -22.55 -62.47
CA SER A 21 -11.78 -21.15 -62.01
C SER A 21 -12.68 -20.88 -60.80
N GLU A 22 -13.26 -21.90 -60.17
CA GLU A 22 -14.18 -21.75 -59.03
C GLU A 22 -13.49 -21.84 -57.66
N ASP A 23 -12.32 -22.49 -57.56
CA ASP A 23 -11.57 -22.66 -56.30
C ASP A 23 -10.63 -21.47 -55.96
N LEU A 24 -10.46 -20.55 -56.92
CA LEU A 24 -9.47 -19.46 -56.86
C LEU A 24 -9.69 -18.41 -55.74
N PRO A 25 -10.93 -18.05 -55.33
CA PRO A 25 -11.14 -17.09 -54.23
C PRO A 25 -10.67 -17.64 -52.88
N THR A 26 -10.90 -18.93 -52.65
CA THR A 26 -10.64 -19.60 -51.37
C THR A 26 -9.17 -19.81 -51.08
N GLN A 27 -8.35 -20.08 -52.10
CA GLN A 27 -6.92 -20.36 -51.90
C GLN A 27 -6.13 -19.07 -51.60
N VAL A 28 -6.40 -17.97 -52.33
CA VAL A 28 -5.73 -16.68 -52.11
C VAL A 28 -6.08 -16.06 -50.76
N ASP A 29 -7.34 -16.15 -50.31
CA ASP A 29 -7.76 -15.65 -48.99
C ASP A 29 -7.20 -16.52 -47.84
N TYR A 30 -6.94 -17.81 -48.07
CA TYR A 30 -6.27 -18.68 -47.10
C TYR A 30 -4.79 -18.32 -46.93
N ASP A 31 -4.05 -18.14 -48.03
CA ASP A 31 -2.65 -17.76 -48.00
C ASP A 31 -2.45 -16.40 -47.28
N LEU A 32 -3.27 -15.40 -47.60
CA LEU A 32 -3.20 -14.07 -46.96
C LEU A 32 -3.41 -14.11 -45.44
N ARG A 33 -4.27 -15.01 -44.95
CA ARG A 33 -4.54 -15.18 -43.52
C ARG A 33 -3.36 -15.83 -42.81
N SER A 34 -2.78 -16.88 -43.40
CA SER A 34 -1.60 -17.56 -42.85
C SER A 34 -0.38 -16.64 -42.76
N GLU A 35 -0.20 -15.74 -43.74
CA GLU A 35 0.84 -14.70 -43.76
C GLU A 35 0.68 -13.72 -42.59
N VAL A 36 -0.54 -13.20 -42.36
CA VAL A 36 -0.82 -12.28 -41.24
C VAL A 36 -0.62 -12.96 -39.88
N GLU A 37 -1.14 -14.18 -39.72
CA GLU A 37 -1.01 -14.96 -38.47
C GLU A 37 0.47 -15.28 -38.17
N SER A 38 1.26 -15.67 -39.18
CA SER A 38 2.71 -15.92 -39.07
C SER A 38 3.49 -14.66 -38.67
N ARG A 39 3.18 -13.50 -39.26
CA ARG A 39 3.81 -12.22 -38.91
C ARG A 39 3.51 -11.78 -37.48
N ILE A 40 2.27 -11.95 -37.03
CA ILE A 40 1.86 -11.59 -35.66
C ILE A 40 2.48 -12.57 -34.67
N ALA A 41 2.50 -13.87 -34.94
CA ALA A 41 3.16 -14.87 -34.10
C ALA A 41 4.68 -14.59 -33.97
N ARG A 42 5.37 -14.26 -35.06
CA ARG A 42 6.81 -13.87 -35.02
C ARG A 42 7.04 -12.59 -34.22
N THR A 43 6.18 -11.58 -34.38
CA THR A 43 6.27 -10.31 -33.63
C THR A 43 6.01 -10.54 -32.13
N LEU A 44 4.99 -11.31 -31.78
CA LEU A 44 4.66 -11.66 -30.40
C LEU A 44 5.76 -12.54 -29.77
N GLY A 45 6.39 -13.44 -30.52
CA GLY A 45 7.55 -14.21 -30.08
C GLY A 45 8.78 -13.34 -29.76
N ARG A 46 8.99 -12.26 -30.51
CA ARG A 46 10.09 -11.30 -30.26
C ARG A 46 9.81 -10.34 -29.09
N VAL A 47 8.57 -9.86 -28.92
CA VAL A 47 8.24 -8.82 -27.92
C VAL A 47 7.64 -9.38 -26.63
N GLY A 48 6.95 -10.51 -26.70
CA GLY A 48 6.24 -11.16 -25.58
C GLY A 48 7.11 -11.47 -24.36
N PRO A 49 8.36 -11.96 -24.49
CA PRO A 49 9.24 -12.19 -23.33
C PRO A 49 9.49 -10.93 -22.49
N SER A 50 9.64 -9.77 -23.15
CA SER A 50 9.83 -8.48 -22.46
C SER A 50 8.56 -8.02 -21.76
N MET A 51 7.40 -8.21 -22.38
CA MET A 51 6.08 -7.91 -21.77
C MET A 51 5.79 -8.79 -20.55
N LEU A 52 6.13 -10.10 -20.63
CA LEU A 52 6.01 -11.05 -19.53
C LEU A 52 6.94 -10.65 -18.37
N LEU A 53 8.22 -10.37 -18.65
CA LEU A 53 9.19 -10.02 -17.62
C LEU A 53 8.82 -8.71 -16.89
N CYS A 54 8.39 -7.69 -17.64
CA CYS A 54 7.93 -6.43 -17.09
C CYS A 54 6.71 -6.63 -16.16
N SER A 55 5.61 -7.18 -16.69
CA SER A 55 4.36 -7.38 -15.93
C SER A 55 4.52 -8.32 -14.73
N ALA A 56 5.34 -9.37 -14.86
CA ALA A 56 5.67 -10.26 -13.73
C ALA A 56 6.48 -9.53 -12.65
N SER A 57 7.51 -8.75 -13.03
CA SER A 57 8.32 -7.99 -12.06
C SER A 57 7.51 -6.93 -11.31
N GLU A 58 6.64 -6.21 -12.02
CA GLU A 58 5.72 -5.23 -11.42
C GLU A 58 4.72 -5.89 -10.48
N SER A 59 4.06 -6.97 -10.92
CA SER A 59 3.11 -7.71 -10.09
C SER A 59 3.75 -8.26 -8.82
N VAL A 60 4.95 -8.87 -8.91
CA VAL A 60 5.72 -9.32 -7.75
C VAL A 60 6.09 -8.15 -6.84
N ALA A 61 6.51 -7.00 -7.38
CA ALA A 61 6.80 -5.82 -6.58
C ALA A 61 5.57 -5.30 -5.80
N PHE A 62 4.39 -5.27 -6.43
CA PHE A 62 3.14 -4.95 -5.76
C PHE A 62 2.75 -6.00 -4.70
N PHE A 63 2.90 -7.29 -4.98
CA PHE A 63 2.65 -8.33 -3.97
C PHE A 63 3.61 -8.22 -2.77
N CYS A 64 4.90 -7.92 -2.99
CA CYS A 64 5.84 -7.59 -1.90
C CYS A 64 5.41 -6.33 -1.13
N GLY A 65 4.89 -5.31 -1.83
CA GLY A 65 4.30 -4.12 -1.21
C GLY A 65 3.12 -4.43 -0.27
N SER A 66 2.41 -5.53 -0.47
CA SER A 66 1.33 -5.97 0.42
C SER A 66 1.78 -6.50 1.79
N MET A 67 3.10 -6.69 2.00
CA MET A 67 3.65 -7.10 3.30
C MET A 67 3.66 -5.96 4.34
N THR A 68 3.32 -4.73 3.94
CA THR A 68 3.20 -3.59 4.87
C THR A 68 2.09 -3.77 5.90
N SER A 69 2.29 -3.23 7.10
CA SER A 69 1.30 -3.20 8.17
C SER A 69 0.16 -2.19 7.93
N MET A 70 0.35 -1.21 7.02
CA MET A 70 -0.65 -0.20 6.70
C MET A 70 -1.80 -0.78 5.85
N PRO A 71 -3.04 -0.91 6.35
CA PRO A 71 -4.09 -1.66 5.66
C PRO A 71 -4.47 -1.08 4.29
N ALA A 72 -4.51 0.25 4.16
CA ALA A 72 -4.84 0.93 2.91
C ALA A 72 -3.83 0.60 1.79
N VAL A 73 -2.53 0.70 2.08
CA VAL A 73 -1.46 0.37 1.12
C VAL A 73 -1.47 -1.12 0.81
N ARG A 74 -1.68 -1.98 1.82
CA ARG A 74 -1.75 -3.44 1.64
C ARG A 74 -2.88 -3.86 0.69
N VAL A 75 -4.09 -3.31 0.86
CA VAL A 75 -5.25 -3.62 0.01
C VAL A 75 -5.06 -3.06 -1.39
N PHE A 76 -4.57 -1.82 -1.53
CA PHE A 76 -4.21 -1.23 -2.83
C PHE A 76 -3.20 -2.09 -3.59
N ALA A 77 -2.12 -2.53 -2.91
CA ALA A 77 -1.06 -3.31 -3.52
C ALA A 77 -1.52 -4.71 -3.95
N LEU A 78 -2.40 -5.37 -3.19
CA LEU A 78 -3.03 -6.63 -3.60
C LEU A 78 -3.91 -6.46 -4.86
N TYR A 79 -4.76 -5.43 -4.90
CA TYR A 79 -5.58 -5.16 -6.08
C TYR A 79 -4.73 -4.81 -7.31
N ALA A 80 -3.70 -3.98 -7.16
CA ALA A 80 -2.78 -3.64 -8.24
C ALA A 80 -2.02 -4.87 -8.75
N GLY A 81 -1.47 -5.70 -7.86
CA GLY A 81 -0.74 -6.93 -8.22
C GLY A 81 -1.59 -7.91 -9.03
N VAL A 82 -2.85 -8.14 -8.63
CA VAL A 82 -3.81 -8.98 -9.36
C VAL A 82 -4.27 -8.32 -10.67
N ALA A 83 -4.55 -7.02 -10.66
CA ALA A 83 -4.99 -6.29 -11.85
C ALA A 83 -3.93 -6.31 -12.96
N LEU A 84 -2.64 -6.23 -12.62
CA LEU A 84 -1.54 -6.35 -13.58
C LEU A 84 -1.46 -7.74 -14.23
N VAL A 85 -1.68 -8.82 -13.46
CA VAL A 85 -1.73 -10.19 -14.02
C VAL A 85 -2.91 -10.33 -14.98
N ILE A 86 -4.10 -9.87 -14.58
CA ILE A 86 -5.29 -9.91 -15.45
C ILE A 86 -5.08 -9.06 -16.71
N ASN A 87 -4.51 -7.87 -16.56
CA ASN A 87 -4.19 -6.99 -17.68
C ASN A 87 -3.17 -7.65 -18.65
N PHE A 88 -2.13 -8.30 -18.15
CA PHE A 88 -1.19 -9.06 -18.99
C PHE A 88 -1.89 -10.18 -19.77
N LEU A 89 -2.78 -10.95 -19.13
CA LEU A 89 -3.54 -12.00 -19.80
C LEU A 89 -4.48 -11.43 -20.89
N LEU A 90 -5.18 -10.33 -20.60
CA LEU A 90 -6.02 -9.64 -21.58
C LEU A 90 -5.21 -9.07 -22.75
N GLN A 91 -4.01 -8.53 -22.49
CA GLN A 91 -3.09 -8.08 -23.52
C GLN A 91 -2.54 -9.25 -24.37
N LEU A 92 -2.22 -10.39 -23.76
CA LEU A 92 -1.66 -11.55 -24.46
C LEU A 92 -2.71 -12.29 -25.31
N PHE A 93 -3.98 -12.34 -24.91
CA PHE A 93 -5.03 -13.07 -25.61
C PHE A 93 -6.03 -12.19 -26.36
N ALA A 94 -6.66 -11.22 -25.69
CA ALA A 94 -7.74 -10.44 -26.30
C ALA A 94 -7.20 -9.38 -27.25
N PHE A 95 -6.15 -8.64 -26.86
CA PHE A 95 -5.55 -7.62 -27.71
C PHE A 95 -4.83 -8.23 -28.93
N THR A 96 -4.12 -9.35 -28.79
CA THR A 96 -3.49 -10.04 -29.93
C THR A 96 -4.51 -10.58 -30.93
N ALA A 97 -5.64 -11.12 -30.45
CA ALA A 97 -6.76 -11.55 -31.31
C ALA A 97 -7.39 -10.36 -32.05
N LEU A 98 -7.65 -9.24 -31.36
CA LEU A 98 -8.16 -8.02 -31.99
C LEU A 98 -7.18 -7.43 -33.01
N LEU A 99 -5.88 -7.40 -32.70
CA LEU A 99 -4.82 -6.95 -33.61
C LEU A 99 -4.72 -7.85 -34.84
N THR A 100 -4.95 -9.16 -34.70
CA THR A 100 -5.04 -10.10 -35.83
C THR A 100 -6.25 -9.83 -36.72
N LEU A 101 -7.42 -9.55 -36.13
CA LEU A 101 -8.62 -9.19 -36.88
C LEU A 101 -8.46 -7.83 -37.60
N ASP A 102 -7.86 -6.84 -36.94
CA ASP A 102 -7.64 -5.50 -37.53
C ASP A 102 -6.55 -5.52 -38.61
N SER A 103 -5.50 -6.33 -38.44
CA SER A 103 -4.49 -6.57 -39.48
C SER A 103 -5.10 -7.28 -40.70
N ARG A 104 -6.04 -8.22 -40.49
CA ARG A 104 -6.80 -8.86 -41.57
C ARG A 104 -7.80 -7.91 -42.26
N ARG A 105 -8.34 -6.92 -41.55
CA ARG A 105 -9.16 -5.84 -42.14
C ARG A 105 -8.31 -4.85 -42.96
N SER A 106 -7.10 -4.58 -42.47
CA SER A 106 -6.16 -3.62 -43.08
C SER A 106 -5.35 -4.23 -44.23
N ALA A 107 -5.27 -5.55 -44.32
CA ALA A 107 -4.87 -6.25 -45.53
C ALA A 107 -5.94 -5.95 -46.61
N PRO A 108 -5.60 -5.22 -47.69
CA PRO A 108 -6.60 -4.86 -48.68
C PRO A 108 -7.14 -6.11 -49.36
N SER A 109 -8.47 -6.24 -49.41
CA SER A 109 -9.12 -7.15 -50.35
C SER A 109 -8.56 -6.86 -51.75
N ALA A 110 -8.00 -7.87 -52.40
CA ALA A 110 -7.46 -7.74 -53.75
C ALA A 110 -8.60 -7.58 -54.78
N SER A 111 -9.23 -6.41 -54.79
CA SER A 111 -10.15 -5.98 -55.83
C SER A 111 -9.36 -5.64 -57.09
N GLN A 112 -8.95 -6.70 -57.79
CA GLN A 112 -8.91 -6.85 -59.24
C GLN A 112 -8.69 -5.57 -60.10
N GLY A 113 -7.50 -5.48 -60.70
CA GLY A 113 -7.05 -4.39 -61.58
C GLY A 113 -5.76 -3.76 -61.02
N ASP A 114 -4.64 -3.66 -61.74
CA ASP A 114 -4.36 -4.05 -63.14
C ASP A 114 -2.87 -4.47 -63.27
N ASP A 115 -2.48 -4.96 -64.43
CA ASP A 115 -1.17 -5.52 -64.76
C ASP A 115 -0.01 -4.50 -64.61
N SER A 116 0.94 -4.73 -63.69
CA SER A 116 2.36 -4.30 -63.82
C SER A 116 3.26 -4.73 -62.66
N ASP A 117 4.17 -5.67 -62.97
CA ASP A 117 5.57 -5.78 -62.52
C ASP A 117 5.99 -5.08 -61.20
N ASP A 118 6.07 -5.85 -60.10
CA ASP A 118 7.11 -5.62 -59.07
C ASP A 118 7.56 -6.94 -58.43
N ARG A 119 8.88 -7.16 -58.40
CA ARG A 119 9.50 -8.36 -57.83
C ARG A 119 9.58 -8.25 -56.31
N ARG A 120 8.78 -9.03 -55.59
CA ARG A 120 9.07 -9.36 -54.18
C ARG A 120 9.91 -10.64 -54.11
N PRO A 121 11.08 -10.64 -53.45
CA PRO A 121 11.93 -11.82 -53.37
C PRO A 121 11.27 -12.87 -52.47
N MET A 122 10.96 -14.02 -53.08
CA MET A 122 10.53 -15.21 -52.36
C MET A 122 11.75 -15.82 -51.65
N LEU A 123 11.81 -15.73 -50.33
CA LEU A 123 12.84 -16.40 -49.54
C LEU A 123 12.46 -17.88 -49.39
N GLU A 124 13.16 -18.75 -50.12
CA GLU A 124 13.05 -20.20 -49.94
C GLU A 124 13.68 -20.65 -48.61
N PRO A 125 13.16 -21.71 -47.96
CA PRO A 125 13.78 -22.29 -46.77
C PRO A 125 14.90 -23.26 -47.17
N ALA A 126 16.14 -22.96 -46.79
CA ALA A 126 17.25 -23.91 -46.89
C ALA A 126 17.29 -24.82 -45.64
N GLU A 127 17.18 -26.14 -45.84
CA GLU A 127 17.46 -27.14 -44.81
C GLU A 127 18.98 -27.23 -44.54
N GLY A 128 19.43 -27.39 -43.29
CA GLY A 128 20.88 -27.45 -43.03
C GLY A 128 21.42 -27.46 -41.59
N SER A 129 20.94 -28.37 -40.74
CA SER A 129 21.71 -29.01 -39.64
C SER A 129 22.48 -28.19 -38.56
N THR A 130 22.23 -28.58 -37.30
CA THR A 130 23.13 -28.54 -36.12
C THR A 130 23.11 -27.31 -35.20
N SER A 131 22.88 -27.60 -33.92
CA SER A 131 22.79 -26.77 -32.71
C SER A 131 24.14 -26.65 -31.96
N PRO A 132 24.23 -26.00 -30.78
CA PRO A 132 23.53 -24.80 -30.28
C PRO A 132 24.52 -23.80 -29.60
N GLU A 133 24.44 -22.49 -29.88
CA GLU A 133 25.00 -21.49 -28.96
C GLU A 133 24.01 -20.37 -28.62
N LEU A 134 24.05 -19.99 -27.35
CA LEU A 134 23.16 -19.05 -26.68
C LEU A 134 23.84 -17.69 -26.64
N ASP A 135 23.63 -16.85 -27.66
CA ASP A 135 24.07 -15.46 -27.62
C ASP A 135 22.91 -14.49 -27.79
N VAL A 136 22.69 -13.66 -26.76
CA VAL A 136 21.71 -12.58 -26.76
C VAL A 136 22.38 -11.33 -27.32
N SER A 137 22.70 -11.37 -28.62
CA SER A 137 23.09 -10.20 -29.39
C SER A 137 21.86 -9.66 -30.12
N ALA A 138 21.47 -8.43 -29.80
CA ALA A 138 20.39 -7.73 -30.47
C ALA A 138 20.82 -7.30 -31.88
N GLU A 139 20.74 -8.21 -32.84
CA GLU A 139 20.88 -7.86 -34.25
C GLU A 139 19.73 -6.94 -34.67
N ALA A 140 20.08 -5.67 -34.87
CA ALA A 140 19.17 -4.71 -35.48
C ALA A 140 18.99 -5.07 -36.96
N GLU A 141 17.91 -5.79 -37.28
CA GLU A 141 17.47 -6.00 -38.66
C GLU A 141 17.41 -4.64 -39.38
N GLN A 142 18.24 -4.49 -40.42
CA GLN A 142 18.24 -3.33 -41.30
C GLN A 142 16.97 -3.34 -42.15
N THR A 143 15.89 -2.83 -41.57
CA THR A 143 14.69 -2.47 -42.32
C THR A 143 14.93 -1.19 -43.11
N ASP A 144 14.64 -1.23 -44.40
CA ASP A 144 14.93 -0.15 -45.34
C ASP A 144 14.33 1.20 -44.91
N SER A 145 15.16 2.24 -45.03
CA SER A 145 15.01 3.48 -44.25
C SER A 145 13.93 4.46 -44.74
N SER A 146 13.08 4.09 -45.70
CA SER A 146 12.13 5.00 -46.36
C SER A 146 10.80 5.19 -45.62
N ASN A 147 10.30 4.17 -44.92
CA ASN A 147 8.95 4.16 -44.31
C ASN A 147 8.93 4.05 -42.77
N ALA A 148 10.05 4.27 -42.09
CA ALA A 148 10.10 4.22 -40.63
C ALA A 148 9.36 5.40 -39.98
N PRO A 149 8.58 5.22 -38.88
CA PRO A 149 7.90 6.31 -38.18
C PRO A 149 8.82 7.45 -37.78
N TRP A 150 8.35 8.71 -37.87
CA TRP A 150 9.15 9.91 -37.63
C TRP A 150 9.87 9.91 -36.27
N LEU A 151 9.24 9.35 -35.23
CA LEU A 151 9.84 9.22 -33.89
C LEU A 151 11.07 8.30 -33.89
N TYR A 152 11.02 7.17 -34.62
CA TYR A 152 12.18 6.28 -34.76
C TYR A 152 13.32 6.98 -35.51
N GLN A 153 13.00 7.75 -36.56
CA GLN A 153 14.00 8.54 -37.28
C GLN A 153 14.64 9.60 -36.38
N PHE A 154 13.87 10.28 -35.54
CA PHE A 154 14.39 11.25 -34.57
C PHE A 154 15.28 10.60 -33.50
N VAL A 155 14.83 9.50 -32.90
CA VAL A 155 15.60 8.78 -31.88
C VAL A 155 16.90 8.24 -32.44
N SER A 156 16.88 7.60 -33.60
CA SER A 156 18.06 7.00 -34.22
C SER A 156 19.05 8.04 -34.79
N ARG A 157 18.57 9.12 -35.44
CA ARG A 157 19.43 10.09 -36.14
C ARG A 157 19.86 11.28 -35.28
N VAL A 158 19.11 11.62 -34.22
CA VAL A 158 19.39 12.81 -33.38
C VAL A 158 19.71 12.40 -31.95
N LEU A 159 18.79 11.70 -31.27
CA LEU A 159 18.91 11.47 -29.83
C LEU A 159 20.03 10.50 -29.46
N ALA A 160 20.08 9.33 -30.12
CA ALA A 160 21.09 8.30 -29.87
C ALA A 160 22.53 8.80 -30.12
N PRO A 161 22.90 9.36 -31.29
CA PRO A 161 24.26 9.85 -31.51
C PRO A 161 24.63 11.03 -30.60
N PHE A 162 23.67 11.84 -30.15
CA PHE A 162 23.91 12.90 -29.17
C PHE A 162 24.25 12.34 -27.79
N ILE A 163 23.43 11.43 -27.24
CA ILE A 163 23.62 10.85 -25.90
C ILE A 163 24.87 9.95 -25.85
N LEU A 164 25.12 9.15 -26.89
CA LEU A 164 26.26 8.23 -26.93
C LEU A 164 27.59 8.90 -27.32
N ASN A 165 27.58 10.20 -27.64
CA ASN A 165 28.80 10.95 -27.96
C ASN A 165 29.82 10.88 -26.80
N ARG A 166 31.10 10.68 -27.14
CA ARG A 166 32.23 10.46 -26.20
C ARG A 166 32.33 11.53 -25.10
N PHE A 167 31.93 12.76 -25.38
CA PHE A 167 31.95 13.88 -24.42
C PHE A 167 30.64 14.04 -23.64
N VAL A 168 29.50 13.75 -24.26
CA VAL A 168 28.16 13.92 -23.65
C VAL A 168 27.87 12.80 -22.64
N ARG A 169 28.25 11.56 -22.97
CA ARG A 169 28.05 10.40 -22.09
C ARG A 169 28.62 10.57 -20.67
N PRO A 170 29.91 10.93 -20.46
CA PRO A 170 30.43 11.15 -19.10
C PRO A 170 29.81 12.38 -18.43
N LEU A 171 29.53 13.46 -19.17
CA LEU A 171 28.88 14.66 -18.63
C LEU A 171 27.49 14.34 -18.06
N LEU A 172 26.68 13.56 -18.79
CA LEU A 172 25.34 13.16 -18.36
C LEU A 172 25.39 12.29 -17.09
N VAL A 173 26.35 11.37 -16.98
CA VAL A 173 26.56 10.56 -15.77
C VAL A 173 26.96 11.43 -14.58
N ILE A 174 27.83 12.42 -14.77
CA ILE A 174 28.23 13.37 -13.71
C ILE A 174 27.02 14.19 -13.24
N ILE A 175 26.19 14.69 -14.15
CA ILE A 175 24.98 15.47 -13.82
C ILE A 175 23.97 14.59 -13.06
N LEU A 176 23.71 13.36 -13.52
CA LEU A 176 22.79 12.43 -12.85
C LEU A 176 23.28 12.07 -11.44
N LEU A 177 24.58 11.80 -11.28
CA LEU A 177 25.17 11.46 -9.99
C LEU A 177 25.15 12.65 -9.04
N ALA A 178 25.45 13.86 -9.51
CA ALA A 178 25.32 15.10 -8.73
C ALA A 178 23.86 15.33 -8.29
N TRP A 179 22.88 15.06 -9.15
CA TRP A 179 21.45 15.15 -8.81
C TRP A 179 21.04 14.13 -7.75
N ILE A 180 21.50 12.88 -7.86
CA ILE A 180 21.26 11.83 -6.84
C ILE A 180 21.87 12.23 -5.49
N CYS A 181 23.12 12.71 -5.48
CA CYS A 181 23.76 13.23 -4.27
C CYS A 181 22.98 14.42 -3.65
N PHE A 182 22.47 15.33 -4.48
CA PHE A 182 21.64 16.45 -4.05
C PHE A 182 20.31 15.99 -3.42
N CYS A 183 19.61 15.04 -4.05
CA CYS A 183 18.40 14.43 -3.47
C CYS A 183 18.69 13.76 -2.12
N ILE A 184 19.77 12.99 -2.01
CA ILE A 184 20.16 12.33 -0.75
C ILE A 184 20.46 13.35 0.36
N ALA A 185 21.10 14.47 0.04
CA ALA A 185 21.41 15.53 1.00
C ALA A 185 20.15 16.25 1.56
N ILE A 186 19.06 16.30 0.79
CA ILE A 186 17.81 16.99 1.19
C ILE A 186 16.95 16.13 2.13
N ILE A 187 16.91 14.80 1.95
CA ILE A 187 16.08 13.87 2.73
C ILE A 187 16.12 14.14 4.25
N PRO A 188 17.28 14.24 4.93
CA PRO A 188 17.32 14.42 6.39
C PRO A 188 16.93 15.82 6.87
N THR A 189 16.90 16.84 6.01
CA THR A 189 16.73 18.24 6.44
C THR A 189 15.31 18.76 6.33
N ASN A 190 14.53 18.26 5.36
CA ASN A 190 13.22 18.84 5.00
C ASN A 190 12.07 17.84 4.95
N LEU A 191 12.31 16.54 5.18
CA LEU A 191 11.25 15.54 5.18
C LEU A 191 10.42 15.61 6.47
N LYS A 192 9.33 16.38 6.44
CA LYS A 192 8.32 16.37 7.50
C LYS A 192 7.64 15.01 7.55
N ILE A 193 7.75 14.30 8.67
CA ILE A 193 7.11 13.01 8.90
C ILE A 193 5.70 13.24 9.47
N GLY A 194 4.72 12.53 8.92
CA GLY A 194 3.32 12.63 9.31
C GLY A 194 2.44 13.31 8.25
N LEU A 195 1.15 13.01 8.29
CA LEU A 195 0.14 13.66 7.46
C LEU A 195 -0.57 14.72 8.32
N ASP A 196 -0.63 15.96 7.84
CA ASP A 196 -1.50 16.97 8.42
C ASP A 196 -2.97 16.58 8.16
N GLN A 197 -3.76 16.49 9.22
CA GLN A 197 -5.18 16.13 9.17
C GLN A 197 -5.98 17.08 8.26
N ARG A 198 -5.54 18.33 8.13
CA ARG A 198 -6.14 19.34 7.24
C ARG A 198 -6.08 18.94 5.76
N LEU A 199 -5.04 18.21 5.34
CA LEU A 199 -4.86 17.76 3.95
C LEU A 199 -5.81 16.62 3.55
N ALA A 200 -6.44 15.95 4.52
CA ALA A 200 -7.45 14.92 4.26
C ALA A 200 -8.86 15.50 4.04
N MET A 201 -9.07 16.79 4.33
CA MET A 201 -10.36 17.46 4.21
C MET A 201 -10.52 18.17 2.86
N PRO A 202 -11.73 18.24 2.29
CA PRO A 202 -11.97 18.97 1.06
C PRO A 202 -11.82 20.48 1.26
N LEU A 203 -11.39 21.18 0.21
CA LEU A 203 -11.27 22.64 0.20
C LEU A 203 -12.65 23.27 0.40
N GLY A 204 -12.85 23.95 1.53
CA GLY A 204 -14.13 24.55 1.92
C GLY A 204 -14.97 23.72 2.91
N SER A 205 -14.45 22.63 3.48
CA SER A 205 -15.11 21.94 4.61
C SER A 205 -15.10 22.80 5.88
N TYR A 206 -16.20 22.79 6.63
CA TYR A 206 -16.27 23.46 7.95
C TYR A 206 -15.30 22.83 8.97
N GLU A 207 -14.84 21.59 8.74
CA GLU A 207 -13.74 20.98 9.51
C GLU A 207 -12.45 21.80 9.49
N LEU A 208 -12.17 22.55 8.41
CA LEU A 208 -10.99 23.41 8.35
C LEU A 208 -11.10 24.57 9.35
N ASP A 209 -12.25 25.25 9.36
CA ASP A 209 -12.55 26.30 10.34
C ASP A 209 -12.56 25.75 11.78
N TYR A 210 -13.06 24.53 11.98
CA TYR A 210 -13.00 23.83 13.26
C TYR A 210 -11.55 23.55 13.70
N PHE A 211 -10.69 23.04 12.82
CA PHE A 211 -9.29 22.80 13.16
C PHE A 211 -8.50 24.09 13.42
N ASP A 212 -8.85 25.19 12.77
CA ASP A 212 -8.31 26.52 13.08
C ASP A 212 -8.83 27.07 14.41
N ALA A 213 -10.12 26.90 14.71
CA ALA A 213 -10.70 27.28 15.99
C ALA A 213 -10.10 26.46 17.16
N VAL A 214 -9.92 25.15 16.99
CA VAL A 214 -9.27 24.28 17.98
C VAL A 214 -7.82 24.71 18.19
N ALA A 215 -7.04 24.89 17.13
CA ALA A 215 -5.63 25.29 17.25
C ALA A 215 -5.44 26.69 17.87
N LYS A 216 -6.43 27.57 17.76
CA LYS A 216 -6.36 28.96 18.25
C LYS A 216 -6.96 29.16 19.65
N TYR A 217 -8.02 28.44 20.00
CA TYR A 217 -8.81 28.69 21.21
C TYR A 217 -8.79 27.55 22.23
N LEU A 218 -8.43 26.32 21.85
CA LEU A 218 -8.48 25.19 22.78
C LEU A 218 -7.23 25.17 23.66
N ALA A 219 -7.41 25.45 24.96
CA ALA A 219 -6.34 25.50 25.95
C ALA A 219 -5.87 24.13 26.49
N VAL A 220 -6.54 23.04 26.10
CA VAL A 220 -6.27 21.68 26.59
C VAL A 220 -6.14 20.68 25.43
N GLY A 221 -5.25 19.70 25.57
CA GLY A 221 -5.12 18.61 24.61
C GLY A 221 -6.16 17.50 24.80
N PRO A 222 -6.12 16.46 23.96
CA PRO A 222 -6.90 15.24 24.17
C PRO A 222 -6.60 14.60 25.54
N PRO A 223 -7.59 13.98 26.21
CA PRO A 223 -7.37 13.29 27.47
C PRO A 223 -6.52 12.02 27.26
N VAL A 224 -5.65 11.72 28.21
CA VAL A 224 -4.79 10.52 28.23
C VAL A 224 -5.14 9.69 29.47
N TYR A 225 -5.36 8.38 29.26
CA TYR A 225 -5.72 7.44 30.32
C TYR A 225 -4.56 6.49 30.59
N PHE A 226 -3.96 6.60 31.78
CA PHE A 226 -2.89 5.69 32.23
C PHE A 226 -3.52 4.45 32.86
N VAL A 227 -3.67 3.39 32.05
CA VAL A 227 -4.37 2.16 32.45
C VAL A 227 -3.41 1.17 33.10
N VAL A 228 -3.58 0.90 34.39
CA VAL A 228 -2.93 -0.23 35.07
C VAL A 228 -3.61 -1.52 34.66
N THR A 229 -2.84 -2.50 34.22
CA THR A 229 -3.35 -3.80 33.74
C THR A 229 -3.64 -4.77 34.89
N ARG A 230 -4.32 -5.89 34.59
CA ARG A 230 -4.63 -6.93 35.58
C ARG A 230 -3.34 -7.55 36.13
N GLY A 231 -3.28 -7.73 37.45
CA GLY A 231 -2.14 -8.31 38.16
C GLY A 231 -1.65 -7.45 39.32
N HIS A 232 -2.01 -6.16 39.36
CA HIS A 232 -1.60 -5.23 40.41
C HIS A 232 -2.38 -5.43 41.73
N PRO A 233 -1.70 -5.60 42.89
CA PRO A 233 -2.35 -5.87 44.18
C PRO A 233 -2.80 -4.59 44.90
N TYR A 234 -3.97 -4.06 44.55
CA TYR A 234 -4.55 -2.87 45.22
C TYR A 234 -4.95 -3.09 46.70
N ASN A 235 -4.98 -4.34 47.17
CA ASN A 235 -5.30 -4.68 48.55
C ASN A 235 -4.08 -4.60 49.50
N THR A 236 -2.84 -4.57 49.00
CA THR A 236 -1.64 -4.45 49.85
C THR A 236 -1.20 -2.99 49.97
N LEU A 237 -0.62 -2.60 51.11
CA LEU A 237 -0.11 -1.24 51.33
C LEU A 237 0.98 -0.86 50.31
N GLU A 238 1.84 -1.82 49.94
CA GLU A 238 2.89 -1.67 48.92
C GLU A 238 2.28 -1.37 47.54
N GLY A 239 1.34 -2.20 47.07
CA GLY A 239 0.66 -1.97 45.79
C GLY A 239 -0.20 -0.70 45.77
N GLN A 240 -0.71 -0.25 46.92
CA GLN A 240 -1.34 1.07 47.02
C GLN A 240 -0.30 2.19 46.85
N ASN A 241 0.84 2.10 47.53
CA ASN A 241 1.94 3.08 47.48
C ASN A 241 2.58 3.24 46.10
N ASP A 242 2.57 2.18 45.28
CA ASP A 242 3.03 2.22 43.89
C ASP A 242 2.16 3.08 42.97
N VAL A 243 0.89 3.30 43.33
CA VAL A 243 -0.08 4.03 42.49
C VAL A 243 -0.41 5.40 43.05
N CYS A 244 -0.72 5.50 44.34
CA CYS A 244 -1.35 6.67 44.98
C CYS A 244 -0.46 7.93 45.01
N ASN A 245 -1.07 9.11 45.16
CA ASN A 245 -0.39 10.42 45.30
C ASN A 245 -0.84 11.19 46.57
N SER A 246 -1.40 10.48 47.54
CA SER A 246 -1.68 10.98 48.89
C SER A 246 -0.43 10.86 49.82
N VAL A 247 -0.64 11.10 51.11
CA VAL A 247 0.39 10.95 52.14
C VAL A 247 0.83 9.48 52.26
N GLU A 248 2.11 9.27 52.58
CA GLU A 248 2.75 7.95 52.73
C GLU A 248 2.90 7.11 51.43
N CYS A 249 2.41 7.62 50.30
CA CYS A 249 2.70 7.05 48.98
C CYS A 249 4.17 7.25 48.58
N TYR A 250 4.68 6.43 47.66
CA TYR A 250 6.06 6.61 47.17
C TYR A 250 6.17 7.85 46.27
N ASN A 251 7.26 8.62 46.40
CA ASN A 251 7.58 9.72 45.48
C ASN A 251 7.77 9.25 44.01
N THR A 252 7.97 7.95 43.82
CA THR A 252 8.08 7.27 42.52
C THR A 252 6.78 6.59 42.08
N SER A 253 5.66 6.80 42.77
CA SER A 253 4.37 6.21 42.37
C SER A 253 3.92 6.69 40.98
N LEU A 254 3.03 5.92 40.35
CA LEU A 254 2.48 6.25 39.03
C LEU A 254 1.91 7.69 38.99
N LEU A 255 1.09 8.05 39.97
CA LEU A 255 0.44 9.36 40.01
C LEU A 255 1.41 10.48 40.42
N ALA A 256 2.38 10.20 41.31
CA ALA A 256 3.43 11.17 41.63
C ALA A 256 4.31 11.48 40.41
N GLN A 257 4.63 10.48 39.59
CA GLN A 257 5.36 10.68 38.32
C GLN A 257 4.55 11.52 37.33
N ILE A 258 3.26 11.23 37.12
CA ILE A 258 2.40 12.02 36.21
C ILE A 258 2.23 13.46 36.70
N ASN A 259 2.02 13.66 38.01
CA ASN A 259 1.94 14.98 38.63
C ASN A 259 3.26 15.76 38.54
N SER A 260 4.41 15.07 38.62
CA SER A 260 5.72 15.66 38.36
C SER A 260 5.90 16.06 36.89
N ALA A 261 5.49 15.21 35.94
CA ALA A 261 5.53 15.48 34.50
C ALA A 261 4.62 16.67 34.12
N ALA A 262 3.45 16.80 34.76
CA ALA A 262 2.51 17.91 34.55
C ALA A 262 3.08 19.30 34.91
N LYS A 263 4.18 19.37 35.69
CA LYS A 263 4.90 20.62 35.97
C LYS A 263 5.78 21.09 34.81
N PHE A 264 6.04 20.23 33.83
CA PHE A 264 6.88 20.53 32.66
C PHE A 264 6.12 20.22 31.34
N PRO A 265 5.02 20.94 31.05
CA PRO A 265 4.11 20.64 29.95
C PRO A 265 4.76 20.73 28.57
N ASP A 266 5.71 21.65 28.37
CA ASP A 266 6.39 21.82 27.06
C ASP A 266 7.17 20.58 26.62
N TYR A 267 7.74 19.85 27.59
CA TYR A 267 8.54 18.65 27.35
C TYR A 267 7.68 17.38 27.32
N TYR A 268 6.90 17.12 28.38
CA TYR A 268 6.12 15.88 28.50
C TYR A 268 4.76 15.91 27.80
N ARG A 269 4.29 17.08 27.34
CA ARG A 269 2.96 17.29 26.73
C ARG A 269 1.78 16.92 27.63
N VAL A 270 1.99 16.89 28.95
CA VAL A 270 0.96 16.72 29.98
C VAL A 270 0.75 18.07 30.66
N ALA A 271 -0.46 18.63 30.56
CA ALA A 271 -0.78 19.97 31.05
C ALA A 271 -1.49 20.01 32.41
N ALA A 272 -2.00 18.87 32.88
CA ALA A 272 -2.75 18.74 34.13
C ALA A 272 -2.37 17.46 34.87
N PRO A 273 -2.41 17.44 36.22
CA PRO A 273 -2.19 16.23 37.00
C PRO A 273 -3.31 15.19 36.73
N ALA A 274 -2.99 13.91 36.88
CA ALA A 274 -3.97 12.85 36.76
C ALA A 274 -4.95 12.84 37.95
N THR A 275 -6.23 12.57 37.66
CA THR A 275 -7.24 12.26 38.67
C THR A 275 -7.05 10.84 39.19
N SER A 276 -7.38 10.60 40.47
CA SER A 276 -7.04 9.37 41.17
C SER A 276 -8.22 8.81 41.95
N TRP A 277 -8.79 7.71 41.46
CA TRP A 277 -9.84 6.98 42.19
C TRP A 277 -9.31 6.35 43.49
N VAL A 278 -8.01 6.06 43.58
CA VAL A 278 -7.39 5.44 44.76
C VAL A 278 -7.27 6.47 45.89
N ASP A 279 -6.81 7.68 45.56
CA ASP A 279 -6.71 8.76 46.55
C ASP A 279 -8.11 9.25 46.96
N ASP A 280 -9.05 9.38 46.02
CA ASP A 280 -10.46 9.70 46.31
C ASP A 280 -11.13 8.63 47.20
N PHE A 281 -10.78 7.34 47.02
CA PHE A 281 -11.25 6.26 47.88
C PHE A 281 -10.68 6.34 49.30
N PHE A 282 -9.38 6.65 49.44
CA PHE A 282 -8.78 6.83 50.77
C PHE A 282 -9.37 8.02 51.51
N ASP A 283 -9.52 9.18 50.84
CA ASP A 283 -10.20 10.36 51.36
C ASP A 283 -11.66 10.07 51.78
N TRP A 284 -12.34 9.15 51.08
CA TRP A 284 -13.70 8.70 51.42
C TRP A 284 -13.72 7.75 52.64
N THR A 285 -12.70 6.92 52.82
CA THR A 285 -12.56 6.04 54.00
C THR A 285 -12.10 6.76 55.27
N ASP A 286 -11.11 7.66 55.19
CA ASP A 286 -10.58 8.47 56.30
C ASP A 286 -11.28 9.83 56.42
N ALA A 287 -12.57 9.88 56.06
CA ALA A 287 -13.32 11.12 56.07
C ALA A 287 -13.48 11.64 57.53
N PRO A 288 -12.96 12.84 57.87
CA PRO A 288 -12.99 13.35 59.23
C PRO A 288 -14.42 13.55 59.76
N LEU A 289 -14.53 13.64 61.09
CA LEU A 289 -15.79 13.60 61.85
C LEU A 289 -16.87 14.61 61.38
N THR A 290 -16.50 15.67 60.67
CA THR A 290 -17.39 16.67 60.05
C THR A 290 -18.14 16.18 58.81
N TYR A 291 -17.61 15.22 58.06
CA TYR A 291 -18.24 14.66 56.86
C TYR A 291 -18.00 13.15 56.76
N GLN A 292 -18.50 12.38 57.73
CA GLN A 292 -18.38 10.92 57.77
C GLN A 292 -19.01 10.28 56.52
N CYS A 293 -18.17 9.99 55.51
CA CYS A 293 -18.54 9.37 54.23
C CYS A 293 -18.70 7.85 54.36
N CYS A 294 -17.62 7.14 54.74
CA CYS A 294 -17.67 5.71 54.99
C CYS A 294 -18.25 5.43 56.40
N ARG A 295 -19.45 4.84 56.46
CA ARG A 295 -20.07 4.36 57.71
C ARG A 295 -20.57 2.93 57.56
N VAL A 296 -20.51 2.18 58.65
CA VAL A 296 -21.07 0.82 58.77
C VAL A 296 -21.99 0.75 59.99
N TYR A 297 -22.94 -0.19 60.01
CA TYR A 297 -23.80 -0.38 61.17
C TYR A 297 -23.02 -0.96 62.36
N ARG A 298 -23.22 -0.43 63.56
CA ARG A 298 -22.52 -0.90 64.77
C ARG A 298 -22.79 -2.37 65.12
N ASN A 299 -23.95 -2.88 64.69
CA ASN A 299 -24.35 -4.27 64.91
C ASN A 299 -23.81 -5.22 63.84
N ASP A 300 -23.39 -4.69 62.68
CA ASP A 300 -22.88 -5.45 61.55
C ASP A 300 -21.95 -4.56 60.71
N SER A 301 -20.64 -4.74 60.91
CA SER A 301 -19.59 -4.00 60.21
C SER A 301 -19.50 -4.31 58.72
N THR A 302 -20.28 -5.29 58.22
CA THR A 302 -20.32 -5.66 56.79
C THR A 302 -21.37 -4.89 55.99
N THR A 303 -22.40 -4.35 56.66
CA THR A 303 -23.46 -3.59 56.01
C THR A 303 -23.16 -2.08 56.04
N PHE A 304 -23.09 -1.47 54.85
CA PHE A 304 -22.88 -0.04 54.67
C PHE A 304 -24.09 0.78 55.14
N CYS A 305 -23.81 1.86 55.87
CA CYS A 305 -24.81 2.82 56.34
C CYS A 305 -24.70 4.11 55.49
N PRO A 306 -25.74 4.50 54.74
CA PRO A 306 -25.64 5.63 53.81
C PRO A 306 -25.47 6.97 54.57
N PRO A 307 -24.70 7.94 54.05
CA PRO A 307 -24.45 9.21 54.73
C PRO A 307 -25.70 10.04 55.10
N SER A 308 -26.82 9.79 54.40
CA SER A 308 -28.13 10.42 54.61
C SER A 308 -28.95 9.82 55.76
N ASP A 309 -28.60 8.63 56.26
CA ASP A 309 -29.25 8.06 57.45
C ASP A 309 -28.71 8.74 58.72
N THR A 310 -29.65 9.30 59.48
CA THR A 310 -29.42 10.00 60.76
C THR A 310 -30.07 9.28 61.94
N LYS A 311 -30.72 8.14 61.71
CA LYS A 311 -31.44 7.33 62.70
C LYS A 311 -30.72 6.02 63.03
N GLY A 312 -29.90 5.51 62.11
CA GLY A 312 -29.09 4.31 62.33
C GLY A 312 -27.98 4.49 63.38
N ASN A 313 -27.73 3.46 64.18
CA ASN A 313 -26.56 3.37 65.07
C ASN A 313 -25.32 3.02 64.25
N CYS A 314 -24.81 3.98 63.50
CA CYS A 314 -23.70 3.82 62.57
C CYS A 314 -22.39 4.35 63.14
N THR A 315 -21.28 3.73 62.75
CA THR A 315 -19.92 4.11 63.13
C THR A 315 -19.06 4.31 61.88
N SER A 316 -18.10 5.22 61.91
CA SER A 316 -17.11 5.38 60.84
C SER A 316 -16.39 4.06 60.56
N CYS A 317 -16.01 3.85 59.31
CA CYS A 317 -15.23 2.68 58.90
C CYS A 317 -13.87 2.64 59.64
N PRO A 318 -13.41 1.46 60.10
CA PRO A 318 -12.11 1.32 60.74
C PRO A 318 -10.98 1.47 59.70
N VAL A 319 -10.15 2.49 59.88
CA VAL A 319 -8.94 2.77 59.10
C VAL A 319 -7.72 2.81 60.02
N VAL A 320 -6.55 2.46 59.46
CA VAL A 320 -5.23 2.63 60.09
C VAL A 320 -4.40 3.46 59.13
N ASP A 321 -3.70 4.46 59.65
CA ASP A 321 -2.84 5.37 58.86
C ASP A 321 -3.54 5.88 57.58
N ARG A 322 -4.81 6.29 57.77
CA ARG A 322 -5.74 6.82 56.74
C ARG A 322 -6.15 5.83 55.65
N ARG A 323 -5.93 4.53 55.83
CA ARG A 323 -6.26 3.50 54.83
C ARG A 323 -7.06 2.35 55.43
N PRO A 324 -7.93 1.69 54.62
CA PRO A 324 -8.62 0.49 55.06
C PRO A 324 -7.65 -0.71 55.10
N TYR A 325 -7.89 -1.64 56.02
CA TYR A 325 -7.17 -2.92 56.05
C TYR A 325 -7.31 -3.70 54.72
N PRO A 326 -6.33 -4.53 54.34
CA PRO A 326 -6.36 -5.33 53.11
C PRO A 326 -7.64 -6.14 52.88
N GLU A 327 -8.20 -6.70 53.96
CA GLU A 327 -9.45 -7.49 53.91
C GLU A 327 -10.68 -6.59 53.65
N ASN A 328 -10.71 -5.42 54.30
CA ASN A 328 -11.79 -4.43 54.20
C ASN A 328 -11.76 -3.66 52.87
N PHE A 329 -10.61 -3.51 52.22
CA PHE A 329 -10.47 -2.81 50.93
C PHE A 329 -11.47 -3.34 49.89
N THR A 330 -11.48 -4.66 49.69
CA THR A 330 -12.38 -5.35 48.76
C THR A 330 -13.86 -5.25 49.14
N GLN A 331 -14.16 -5.03 50.42
CA GLN A 331 -15.53 -4.88 50.92
C GLN A 331 -16.05 -3.45 50.77
N TYR A 332 -15.22 -2.44 50.99
CA TYR A 332 -15.64 -1.04 50.95
C TYR A 332 -15.59 -0.42 49.55
N LEU A 333 -14.72 -0.91 48.67
CA LEU A 333 -14.61 -0.41 47.28
C LEU A 333 -15.95 -0.47 46.50
N PRO A 334 -16.76 -1.54 46.55
CA PRO A 334 -18.08 -1.55 45.89
C PRO A 334 -19.11 -0.58 46.48
N PHE A 335 -18.94 -0.14 47.73
CA PHE A 335 -19.80 0.87 48.35
C PHE A 335 -19.39 2.27 47.91
N PHE A 336 -18.08 2.56 47.87
CA PHE A 336 -17.55 3.79 47.29
C PHE A 336 -18.03 3.98 45.84
N LEU A 337 -17.79 3.00 44.96
CA LEU A 337 -18.17 3.05 43.54
C LEU A 337 -19.69 3.10 43.26
N ARG A 338 -20.53 3.09 44.31
CA ARG A 338 -22.00 3.24 44.24
C ARG A 338 -22.50 4.46 45.01
N GLN A 339 -21.64 5.13 45.77
CA GLN A 339 -22.00 6.33 46.51
C GLN A 339 -22.14 7.48 45.52
N ASN A 340 -23.26 8.20 45.56
CA ASN A 340 -23.35 9.47 44.83
C ASN A 340 -22.86 10.61 45.72
N PRO A 341 -22.16 11.62 45.19
CA PRO A 341 -21.78 12.81 45.96
C PRO A 341 -23.02 13.60 46.39
N ASP A 342 -23.06 13.98 47.67
CA ASP A 342 -24.15 14.75 48.29
C ASP A 342 -23.56 15.74 49.32
N LYS A 343 -24.38 16.65 49.86
CA LYS A 343 -23.98 17.67 50.84
C LYS A 343 -23.29 17.09 52.08
N ALA A 344 -23.62 15.86 52.46
CA ALA A 344 -23.01 15.15 53.59
C ALA A 344 -21.68 14.45 53.26
N CYS A 345 -21.41 14.20 51.97
CA CYS A 345 -20.20 13.52 51.50
C CYS A 345 -19.93 13.90 50.03
N PRO A 346 -18.94 14.77 49.74
CA PRO A 346 -18.68 15.28 48.39
C PRO A 346 -17.90 14.32 47.48
N LYS A 347 -17.52 13.14 47.98
CA LYS A 347 -16.75 12.09 47.28
C LYS A 347 -17.63 10.84 47.12
N GLY A 348 -17.59 10.20 45.95
CA GLY A 348 -18.36 9.02 45.58
C GLY A 348 -18.30 8.80 44.08
#